data_AF-A0A7J8KHR7-F1
#
_entry.id   AF-A0A7J8KHR7-F1
#
_cell.length_a   1.000
_cell.length_b   1.000
_cell.length_c   1.000
_cell.angle_alpha   90.00
_cell.angle_beta   90.00
_cell.angle_gamma   90.00
#
_symmetry.space_group_name_H-M   'P 1'
#
loop_
_entity.id
_entity.type
_entity.pdbx_description
1 polymer ?
#
loop_
_entity_poly.entity_id
_entity_poly.type
_entity_poly.pdbx_seq_one_letter_code
_entity_poly.pdbx_strand_id
1 'polypeptide(L)'
;MAQEVDLNSLQDLEREVILQVLYRDQAIQNVEEERIRSLKTQLQHLRWTGSKGLSQEDKERSCARCRRALGLLLNRGTACQGCSHRVCSGCRVLLRRTGVWRCTVCYEDRNVKIKTGEWFFEERAKKFPAEGRHETAGAKLLQSYQSLR
;
A
#
# COMPACT_ATOMS: atom_id res chain seq x y z
N MET A 1 -15.37 22.28 2.97
CA MET A 1 -16.77 21.84 3.09
C MET A 1 -17.28 21.60 1.69
N ALA A 2 -17.53 20.34 1.31
CA ALA A 2 -18.15 20.06 0.03
C ALA A 2 -19.61 20.51 0.12
N GLN A 3 -20.03 21.40 -0.78
CA GLN A 3 -21.43 21.76 -0.92
C GLN A 3 -22.20 20.48 -1.27
N GLU A 4 -23.18 20.09 -0.45
CA GLU A 4 -24.03 18.95 -0.77
C GLU A 4 -24.77 19.24 -2.08
N VAL A 5 -24.56 18.39 -3.07
CA VAL A 5 -25.21 18.51 -4.37
C VAL A 5 -26.66 18.06 -4.20
N ASP A 6 -27.62 18.96 -4.40
CA ASP A 6 -29.04 18.60 -4.38
C ASP A 6 -29.40 17.81 -5.65
N LEU A 7 -29.41 16.48 -5.51
CA LEU A 7 -29.69 15.54 -6.59
C LEU A 7 -31.14 15.62 -7.09
N ASN A 8 -32.07 16.25 -6.35
CA ASN A 8 -33.47 16.38 -6.74
C ASN A 8 -33.71 17.49 -7.78
N SER A 9 -32.74 18.40 -7.94
CA SER A 9 -32.80 19.49 -8.93
C SER A 9 -32.49 19.04 -10.37
N LEU A 10 -31.98 17.81 -10.54
CA LEU A 10 -31.57 17.26 -11.83
C LEU A 10 -32.73 16.61 -12.57
N GLN A 11 -32.80 16.84 -13.88
CA GLN A 11 -33.74 16.15 -14.76
C GLN A 11 -33.40 14.66 -14.85
N ASP A 12 -34.40 13.82 -15.17
CA ASP A 12 -34.21 12.37 -15.27
C ASP A 12 -33.11 11.98 -16.26
N LEU A 13 -33.02 12.69 -17.39
CA LEU A 13 -31.98 12.45 -18.40
C LEU A 13 -30.57 12.79 -17.87
N GLU A 14 -30.43 13.89 -17.14
CA GLU A 14 -29.16 14.30 -16.54
C GLU A 14 -28.71 13.29 -15.49
N ARG A 15 -29.66 12.84 -14.66
CA ARG A 15 -29.44 11.81 -13.65
C ARG A 15 -28.95 10.50 -14.26
N GLU A 16 -29.58 10.04 -15.33
CA GLU A 16 -29.19 8.81 -16.02
C GLU A 16 -27.75 8.90 -16.56
N VAL A 17 -27.39 10.02 -17.20
CA VAL A 17 -26.02 10.23 -17.70
C VAL A 17 -25.00 10.23 -16.56
N ILE A 18 -25.31 10.88 -15.43
CA ILE A 18 -24.43 10.89 -14.25
C ILE A 18 -24.27 9.47 -13.69
N LEU A 19 -25.36 8.72 -13.53
CA LEU A 19 -25.33 7.34 -13.04
C LEU A 19 -24.44 6.46 -13.92
N GLN A 20 -24.50 6.59 -15.24
CA GLN A 20 -23.62 5.86 -16.16
C GLN A 20 -22.13 6.20 -15.97
N VAL A 21 -21.80 7.43 -15.59
CA VAL A 21 -20.41 7.80 -15.21
C VAL A 21 -20.03 7.11 -13.89
N LEU A 22 -20.89 7.17 -12.88
CA LEU A 22 -20.64 6.60 -11.56
C LEU A 22 -20.47 5.07 -11.61
N TYR A 23 -21.28 4.37 -12.41
CA TYR A 23 -21.12 2.91 -12.57
C TYR A 23 -19.80 2.53 -13.26
N ARG A 24 -19.35 3.33 -14.24
CA ARG A 24 -18.03 3.11 -14.86
C ARG A 24 -16.89 3.37 -13.88
N ASP A 25 -17.00 4.43 -13.08
CA ASP A 25 -16.03 4.72 -12.02
C ASP A 25 -15.98 3.58 -10.99
N GLN A 26 -17.14 3.08 -10.54
CA GLN A 26 -17.22 1.92 -9.63
C GLN A 26 -16.56 0.67 -10.23
N ALA A 27 -16.77 0.40 -11.52
CA ALA A 27 -16.14 -0.73 -12.20
C ALA A 27 -14.61 -0.60 -12.22
N ILE A 28 -14.09 0.60 -12.49
CA ILE A 28 -12.65 0.89 -12.44
C ILE A 28 -12.10 0.72 -11.02
N GLN A 29 -12.81 1.24 -10.02
CA GLN A 29 -12.42 1.10 -8.62
C GLN A 29 -12.35 -0.37 -8.20
N ASN A 30 -13.32 -1.21 -8.58
CA ASN A 30 -13.31 -2.63 -8.27
C ASN A 30 -12.08 -3.36 -8.85
N VAL A 31 -11.70 -3.04 -10.10
CA VAL A 31 -10.50 -3.60 -10.74
C VAL A 31 -9.24 -3.13 -10.02
N GLU A 32 -9.18 -1.85 -9.65
CA GLU A 32 -8.05 -1.27 -8.92
C GLU A 32 -7.91 -1.89 -7.52
N GLU A 33 -9.01 -2.12 -6.81
CA GLU A 33 -8.99 -2.80 -5.51
C GLU A 33 -8.42 -4.21 -5.59
N GLU A 34 -8.78 -4.98 -6.62
CA GLU A 34 -8.22 -6.32 -6.84
C GLU A 34 -6.72 -6.25 -7.15
N ARG A 35 -6.31 -5.28 -7.98
CA ARG A 35 -4.89 -5.04 -8.28
C ARG A 35 -4.10 -4.69 -7.01
N ILE A 36 -4.64 -3.82 -6.15
CA ILE A 36 -4.05 -3.45 -4.86
C ILE A 36 -3.96 -4.68 -3.94
N ARG A 37 -5.03 -5.48 -3.86
CA ARG A 37 -5.09 -6.71 -3.07
C ARG A 37 -4.00 -7.69 -3.51
N SER A 38 -3.84 -7.92 -4.80
CA SER A 38 -2.79 -8.76 -5.37
C SER A 38 -1.38 -8.28 -4.99
N LEU A 39 -1.08 -6.97 -5.14
CA LEU A 39 0.21 -6.39 -4.75
C LEU A 39 0.49 -6.56 -3.24
N LYS A 40 -0.52 -6.35 -2.39
CA LYS A 40 -0.39 -6.53 -0.93
C LYS A 40 -0.15 -7.99 -0.57
N THR A 41 -0.83 -8.93 -1.23
CA THR A 41 -0.63 -10.37 -1.04
C THR A 41 0.80 -10.78 -1.44
N GLN A 42 1.31 -10.29 -2.57
CA GLN A 42 2.71 -10.54 -2.98
C GLN A 42 3.72 -10.01 -1.95
N LEU A 43 3.48 -8.81 -1.41
CA LEU A 43 4.32 -8.24 -0.35
C LEU A 43 4.26 -9.06 0.94
N GLN A 44 3.08 -9.54 1.33
CA GLN A 44 2.92 -10.44 2.48
C GLN A 44 3.67 -11.75 2.27
N HIS A 45 3.56 -12.36 1.09
CA HIS A 45 4.31 -13.56 0.74
C HIS A 45 5.83 -13.33 0.89
N LEU A 46 6.35 -12.22 0.35
CA LEU A 46 7.77 -11.85 0.49
C LEU A 46 8.20 -11.71 1.96
N ARG A 47 7.32 -11.17 2.83
CA ARG A 47 7.58 -11.09 4.29
C ARG A 47 7.62 -12.48 4.93
N TRP A 48 6.79 -13.41 4.48
CA TRP A 48 6.64 -14.76 5.03
C TRP A 48 7.69 -15.76 4.53
N THR A 49 8.18 -15.65 3.29
CA THR A 49 9.25 -16.52 2.76
C THR A 49 10.49 -16.45 3.64
N GLY A 50 10.74 -15.30 4.27
CA GLY A 50 11.80 -15.12 5.25
C GLY A 50 11.50 -15.64 6.65
N SER A 51 10.37 -16.28 6.94
CA SER A 51 9.96 -16.67 8.31
C SER A 51 9.74 -18.18 8.49
N LYS A 52 9.82 -18.99 7.43
CA LYS A 52 9.68 -20.44 7.54
C LYS A 52 11.02 -21.08 7.96
N GLY A 53 11.05 -21.66 9.16
CA GLY A 53 12.10 -22.58 9.62
C GLY A 53 13.04 -22.02 10.69
N LEU A 54 13.11 -22.75 11.80
CA LEU A 54 14.07 -22.74 12.93
C LEU A 54 13.72 -21.92 14.19
N SER A 55 14.22 -22.49 15.31
CA SER A 55 13.94 -22.18 16.71
C SER A 55 14.42 -20.78 17.13
N GLN A 56 13.95 -20.35 18.30
CA GLN A 56 14.10 -19.00 18.85
C GLN A 56 15.56 -18.55 19.07
N GLU A 57 16.51 -19.50 19.09
CA GLU A 57 17.92 -19.30 19.47
C GLU A 57 18.82 -18.81 18.32
N ASP A 58 18.43 -19.00 17.04
CA ASP A 58 19.22 -18.58 15.86
C ASP A 58 18.89 -17.15 15.34
N LYS A 59 18.02 -16.41 16.03
CA LYS A 59 17.53 -15.10 15.56
C LYS A 59 18.57 -13.99 15.57
N GLU A 60 19.56 -14.07 16.46
CA GLU A 60 20.49 -12.94 16.68
C GLU A 60 21.62 -12.88 15.64
N ARG A 61 21.94 -14.01 14.98
CA ARG A 61 23.00 -14.13 13.97
C ARG A 61 22.50 -14.63 12.61
N SER A 62 21.24 -14.40 12.27
CA SER A 62 20.70 -14.74 10.95
C SER A 62 20.21 -13.51 10.19
N CYS A 63 20.22 -13.59 8.86
CA CYS A 63 19.61 -12.57 8.01
C CYS A 63 18.09 -12.56 8.21
N ALA A 64 17.49 -11.41 8.53
CA ALA A 64 16.04 -11.29 8.72
C ALA A 64 15.20 -11.53 7.45
N ARG A 65 15.82 -11.74 6.28
CA ARG A 65 15.13 -11.94 4.99
C ARG A 65 15.32 -13.33 4.43
N CYS A 66 16.56 -13.81 4.32
CA CYS A 66 16.84 -15.15 3.78
C CYS A 66 17.23 -16.18 4.84
N ARG A 67 17.26 -15.80 6.13
CA ARG A 67 17.65 -16.64 7.29
C ARG A 67 19.04 -17.26 7.25
N ARG A 68 19.85 -17.00 6.22
CA ARG A 68 21.25 -17.42 6.17
C ARG A 68 22.00 -16.89 7.41
N ALA A 69 22.80 -17.76 8.03
CA ALA A 69 23.69 -17.40 9.12
C ALA A 69 24.65 -16.26 8.69
N LEU A 70 24.83 -15.31 9.59
CA LEU A 70 25.72 -14.18 9.45
C LEU A 70 27.01 -14.50 10.19
N GLY A 71 28.14 -14.26 9.54
CA GLY A 71 29.44 -14.58 10.13
C GLY A 71 29.83 -13.63 11.25
N LEU A 72 30.77 -14.08 12.09
CA LEU A 72 31.35 -13.30 13.19
C LEU A 72 32.36 -12.24 12.71
N LEU A 73 33.09 -12.51 11.63
CA LEU A 73 34.14 -11.62 11.10
C LEU A 73 33.75 -11.06 9.74
N LEU A 74 33.38 -11.93 8.80
CA LEU A 74 32.91 -11.59 7.46
C LEU A 74 31.38 -11.75 7.37
N ASN A 75 30.71 -10.90 6.61
CA ASN A 75 29.25 -10.97 6.40
C ASN A 75 28.40 -10.94 7.69
N ARG A 76 28.78 -10.09 8.66
CA ARG A 76 28.03 -9.84 9.92
C ARG A 76 26.61 -9.30 9.74
N GLY A 77 26.21 -9.03 8.50
CA GLY A 77 24.99 -8.32 8.17
C GLY A 77 25.04 -6.85 8.62
N THR A 78 24.06 -6.07 8.18
CA THR A 78 23.95 -4.64 8.52
C THR A 78 22.46 -4.33 8.74
N ALA A 79 22.16 -3.38 9.62
CA ALA A 79 20.80 -2.97 9.92
C ALA A 79 20.17 -2.19 8.75
N CYS A 80 18.99 -2.59 8.32
CA CYS A 80 18.23 -1.92 7.27
C CYS A 80 17.83 -0.51 7.69
N GLN A 81 18.08 0.51 6.86
CA GLN A 81 17.71 1.91 7.14
C GLN A 81 16.18 2.18 7.13
N GLY A 82 15.35 1.16 6.87
CA GLY A 82 13.89 1.28 6.91
C GLY A 82 13.21 0.54 8.07
N CYS A 83 13.79 -0.56 8.58
CA CYS A 83 13.15 -1.38 9.62
C CYS A 83 14.12 -1.87 10.70
N SER A 84 15.39 -1.43 10.66
CA SER A 84 16.45 -1.80 11.60
C SER A 84 16.80 -3.29 11.71
N HIS A 85 16.11 -4.18 10.98
CA HIS A 85 16.46 -5.59 10.92
C HIS A 85 17.82 -5.82 10.25
N ARG A 86 18.59 -6.77 10.79
CA ARG A 86 19.90 -7.17 10.28
C ARG A 86 19.76 -8.05 9.04
N VAL A 87 20.43 -7.67 7.94
CA VAL A 87 20.36 -8.39 6.66
C VAL A 87 21.73 -8.61 6.01
N CYS A 88 21.90 -9.75 5.34
CA CYS A 88 23.08 -10.06 4.53
C CYS A 88 23.19 -9.12 3.32
N SER A 89 24.35 -9.06 2.67
CA SER A 89 24.59 -8.22 1.48
C SER A 89 23.63 -8.53 0.32
N GLY A 90 23.33 -9.81 0.07
CA GLY A 90 22.41 -10.23 -1.00
C GLY A 90 20.94 -9.86 -0.78
N CYS A 91 20.53 -9.48 0.43
CA CYS A 91 19.17 -9.02 0.71
C CYS A 91 19.05 -7.48 0.78
N ARG A 92 20.06 -6.76 0.30
CA ARG A 92 20.11 -5.29 0.24
C ARG A 92 19.80 -4.81 -1.17
N VAL A 93 19.08 -3.70 -1.25
CA VAL A 93 18.79 -3.00 -2.48
C VAL A 93 19.26 -1.55 -2.33
N LEU A 94 20.11 -1.10 -3.25
CA LEU A 94 20.62 0.27 -3.29
C LEU A 94 19.59 1.20 -3.93
N LEU A 95 19.25 2.29 -3.25
CA LEU A 95 18.42 3.35 -3.80
C LEU A 95 19.31 4.32 -4.59
N ARG A 96 19.26 4.21 -5.92
CA ARG A 96 20.13 4.95 -6.86
C ARG A 96 20.18 6.47 -6.62
N ARG A 97 19.10 7.09 -6.13
CA ARG A 97 19.03 8.55 -5.95
C ARG A 97 19.64 9.06 -4.65
N THR A 98 19.69 8.24 -3.60
CA THR A 98 20.10 8.69 -2.25
C THR A 98 21.39 8.05 -1.77
N GLY A 99 21.91 7.03 -2.48
CA GLY A 99 23.06 6.22 -2.03
C GLY A 99 22.76 5.35 -0.80
N VAL A 100 21.55 5.48 -0.25
CA VAL A 100 21.02 4.68 0.86
C VAL A 100 20.66 3.30 0.35
N TRP A 101 20.78 2.28 1.20
CA TRP A 101 20.26 0.95 0.92
C TRP A 101 19.15 0.56 1.90
N ARG A 102 18.26 -0.32 1.45
CA ARG A 102 17.20 -0.94 2.27
C ARG A 102 17.17 -2.43 2.03
N CYS A 103 16.55 -3.19 2.93
CA CYS A 103 16.31 -4.60 2.67
C CYS A 103 15.25 -4.78 1.56
N THR A 104 15.26 -5.92 0.89
CA THR A 104 14.29 -6.28 -0.17
C THR A 104 12.84 -6.01 0.21
N VAL A 105 12.42 -6.38 1.43
CA VAL A 105 11.05 -6.14 1.92
C VAL A 105 10.74 -4.65 2.05
N CYS A 106 11.62 -3.83 2.64
CA CYS A 106 11.38 -2.38 2.76
C CYS A 106 11.45 -1.66 1.41
N TYR A 107 12.20 -2.23 0.46
CA TYR A 107 12.23 -1.73 -0.91
C TYR A 107 10.90 -2.00 -1.62
N GLU A 108 10.40 -3.24 -1.57
CA GLU A 108 9.11 -3.58 -2.17
C GLU A 108 7.92 -2.93 -1.47
N ASP A 109 7.96 -2.79 -0.14
CA ASP A 109 6.94 -2.06 0.61
C ASP A 109 6.78 -0.62 0.10
N ARG A 110 7.90 0.08 -0.12
CA ARG A 110 7.90 1.41 -0.72
C ARG A 110 7.35 1.40 -2.14
N ASN A 111 7.69 0.40 -2.94
CA ASN A 111 7.18 0.29 -4.32
C ASN A 111 5.67 0.06 -4.34
N VAL A 112 5.14 -0.78 -3.45
CA VAL A 112 3.70 -1.00 -3.30
C VAL A 112 3.03 0.32 -2.92
N LYS A 113 3.50 1.03 -1.89
CA LYS A 113 2.94 2.34 -1.50
C LYS A 113 2.89 3.37 -2.63
N ILE A 114 3.90 3.36 -3.51
CA ILE A 114 3.93 4.23 -4.69
C ILE A 114 2.90 3.76 -5.72
N LYS A 115 2.90 2.47 -6.06
CA LYS A 115 2.02 1.88 -7.08
C LYS A 115 0.54 1.93 -6.69
N THR A 116 0.21 1.86 -5.41
CA THR A 116 -1.16 1.91 -4.89
C THR A 116 -1.62 3.34 -4.59
N GLY A 117 -0.73 4.33 -4.72
CA GLY A 117 -1.04 5.72 -4.36
C GLY A 117 -1.14 5.97 -2.86
N GLU A 118 -0.85 5.00 -1.99
CA GLU A 118 -0.89 5.17 -0.52
C GLU A 118 -0.04 6.35 -0.05
N TRP A 119 1.08 6.63 -0.71
CA TRP A 119 1.91 7.81 -0.41
C TRP A 119 1.12 9.13 -0.47
N PHE A 120 0.20 9.26 -1.42
CA PHE A 120 -0.61 10.47 -1.59
C PHE A 120 -1.61 10.61 -0.44
N PHE A 121 -2.26 9.52 -0.05
CA PHE A 121 -3.22 9.51 1.05
C PHE A 121 -2.54 9.74 2.40
N GLU A 122 -1.33 9.20 2.62
CA GLU A 122 -0.52 9.49 3.80
C GLU A 122 -0.18 11.00 3.90
N GLU A 123 0.22 11.64 2.80
CA GLU A 123 0.48 13.09 2.79
C GLU A 123 -0.81 13.91 2.96
N ARG A 124 -1.92 13.48 2.35
CA ARG A 124 -3.22 14.13 2.52
C ARG A 124 -3.67 14.06 3.99
N ALA A 125 -3.56 12.91 4.64
CA ALA A 125 -3.98 12.72 6.03
C ALA A 125 -3.19 13.59 7.02
N LYS A 126 -1.92 13.89 6.74
CA LYS A 126 -1.13 14.86 7.52
C LYS A 126 -1.69 16.28 7.41
N LYS A 127 -2.17 16.66 6.23
CA LYS A 127 -2.74 17.98 5.97
C LYS A 127 -4.20 18.10 6.43
N PHE A 128 -4.97 17.01 6.35
CA PHE A 128 -6.40 16.96 6.65
C PHE A 128 -6.74 15.81 7.60
N PRO A 129 -6.36 15.89 8.90
CA PRO A 129 -6.52 14.79 9.85
C PRO A 129 -7.97 14.49 10.25
N ALA A 130 -8.89 15.44 10.04
CA ALA A 130 -10.32 15.29 10.36
C ALA A 130 -11.14 14.67 9.22
N GLU A 131 -10.57 14.49 8.02
CA GLU A 131 -11.25 13.80 6.93
C GLU A 131 -11.09 12.27 7.11
N GLY A 132 -12.22 11.58 7.28
CA GLY A 132 -12.27 10.13 7.44
C GLY A 132 -11.87 9.33 6.19
N ARG A 133 -12.23 8.04 6.16
CA ARG A 133 -11.82 7.01 5.17
C ARG A 133 -11.83 7.47 3.71
N HIS A 134 -11.04 6.74 2.90
CA HIS A 134 -10.72 6.93 1.48
C HIS A 134 -11.92 6.77 0.53
N GLU A 135 -13.05 7.40 0.84
CA GLU A 135 -14.26 7.31 0.04
C GLU A 135 -14.26 8.44 -0.99
N THR A 136 -14.32 8.04 -2.27
CA THR A 136 -14.32 8.98 -3.39
C THR A 136 -15.65 9.73 -3.43
N ALA A 137 -15.64 10.94 -4.00
CA ALA A 137 -16.88 11.69 -4.22
C ALA A 137 -17.89 10.88 -5.06
N GLY A 138 -17.40 10.11 -6.05
CA GLY A 138 -18.22 9.22 -6.86
C GLY A 138 -18.92 8.13 -6.05
N ALA A 139 -18.19 7.46 -5.14
CA ALA A 139 -18.79 6.44 -4.26
C ALA A 139 -19.89 7.02 -3.35
N LYS A 140 -19.65 8.21 -2.77
CA LYS A 140 -20.66 8.91 -1.95
C LYS A 140 -21.91 9.26 -2.76
N LEU A 141 -21.72 9.83 -3.95
CA LEU A 141 -22.83 10.18 -4.84
C LEU A 141 -23.64 8.95 -5.27
N LEU A 142 -22.96 7.85 -5.61
CA LEU A 142 -23.61 6.61 -6.00
C LEU A 142 -24.45 6.03 -4.85
N GLN A 143 -23.94 6.06 -3.61
CA GLN A 143 -24.71 5.69 -2.41
C GLN A 143 -25.93 6.57 -2.21
N SER A 144 -25.78 7.90 -2.33
CA SER A 144 -26.91 8.83 -2.22
C SER A 144 -28.01 8.51 -3.24
N TYR A 145 -27.65 8.25 -4.50
CA TYR A 145 -28.63 7.81 -5.51
C TYR A 145 -29.32 6.49 -5.17
N GLN A 146 -28.59 5.51 -4.63
CA GLN A 146 -29.16 4.22 -4.22
C GLN A 146 -30.12 4.36 -3.03
N SER A 147 -29.89 5.32 -2.13
CA SER A 147 -30.78 5.59 -0.99
C SER A 147 -32.05 6.38 -1.32
N LEU A 148 -32.13 7.02 -2.49
CA LEU A 148 -33.29 7.77 -2.96
C LEU A 148 -34.34 6.88 -3.66
N ARG A 149 -34.06 5.59 -3.82
CA ARG A 149 -34.91 4.60 -4.50
C ARG A 149 -35.54 3.66 -3.49
#